data_AF-A0AAD9MPH8-F1
#
_entry.id   AF-A0AAD9MPH8-F1
#
_cell.length_a   1.000
_cell.length_b   1.000
_cell.length_c   1.000
_cell.angle_alpha   90.00
_cell.angle_beta   90.00
_cell.angle_gamma   90.00
#
_symmetry.space_group_name_H-M   'P 1'
#
loop_
_entity.id
_entity.type
_entity.pdbx_description
1 polymer ?
#
loop_
_entity_poly.entity_id
_entity_poly.type
_entity_poly.pdbx_seq_one_letter_code
_entity_poly.pdbx_strand_id
1 'polypeptide(L)'
;MLVRFLANRWGFTEFVVWDETNSIDFYNILKYTGSGMTGNEYTSPRSKAGTSFNIDPILYNVHLAPFETDPLDELMNGPIREKLGIIPTNVTWGGQSDDVFSYHEEEFMKPVIDVLDKILNETTLNLIIYQGSLDLICLTKGAMNIVNKMTWPGIPGYMNSTKTALTDPDRPGQTELFVKAHNNFKFYWVINAGHMVPKDYPTAARRMLLRIVFNID
;
A
#
# COMPACT_ATOMS: atom_id res chain seq x y z
N MET A 1 3.95 4.09 24.57
CA MET A 1 3.51 5.50 24.56
C MET A 1 3.98 6.25 23.31
N LEU A 2 5.28 6.29 22.97
CA LEU A 2 5.76 6.99 21.77
C LEU A 2 5.28 6.37 20.45
N VAL A 3 5.24 5.04 20.34
CA VAL A 3 4.84 4.37 19.10
C VAL A 3 3.38 4.62 18.74
N ARG A 4 2.46 4.44 19.70
CA ARG A 4 1.03 4.74 19.52
C ARG A 4 0.78 6.20 19.14
N PHE A 5 1.55 7.12 19.73
CA PHE A 5 1.52 8.53 19.34
C PHE A 5 1.88 8.72 17.86
N LEU A 6 2.90 8.04 17.36
CA LEU A 6 3.30 8.15 15.96
C LEU A 6 2.25 7.55 15.00
N ALA A 7 1.63 6.42 15.34
CA ALA A 7 0.54 5.83 14.57
C ALA A 7 -0.65 6.81 14.42
N ASN A 8 -1.03 7.48 15.51
CA ASN A 8 -2.07 8.52 15.48
C ASN A 8 -1.66 9.74 14.64
N ARG A 9 -0.38 10.16 14.69
CA ARG A 9 0.12 11.27 13.87
C ARG A 9 0.15 10.95 12.39
N TRP A 10 0.40 9.69 12.03
CA TRP A 10 0.36 9.25 10.65
C TRP A 10 -1.05 9.43 10.06
N GLY A 11 -2.10 8.90 10.71
CA GLY A 11 -3.47 9.09 10.21
C GLY A 11 -3.97 10.53 10.28
N PHE A 12 -3.54 11.31 11.29
CA PHE A 12 -3.82 12.75 11.31
C PHE A 12 -3.20 13.49 10.12
N THR A 13 -2.03 13.07 9.65
CA THR A 13 -1.39 13.66 8.47
C THR A 13 -2.22 13.39 7.21
N GLU A 14 -2.78 12.19 7.07
CA GLU A 14 -3.68 11.86 5.96
C GLU A 14 -4.92 12.76 5.96
N PHE A 15 -5.56 12.92 7.12
CA PHE A 15 -6.70 13.82 7.27
C PHE A 15 -6.36 15.26 6.86
N VAL A 16 -5.25 15.80 7.35
CA VAL A 16 -4.83 17.18 7.01
C VAL A 16 -4.56 17.31 5.51
N VAL A 17 -3.91 16.33 4.88
CA VAL A 17 -3.70 16.38 3.43
C VAL A 17 -5.04 16.37 2.71
N TRP A 18 -5.96 15.48 3.08
CA TRP A 18 -7.28 15.43 2.48
C TRP A 18 -8.03 16.78 2.60
N ASP A 19 -8.06 17.37 3.79
CA ASP A 19 -8.79 18.62 4.07
C ASP A 19 -8.18 19.82 3.32
N GLU A 20 -6.85 19.96 3.36
CA GLU A 20 -6.14 21.11 2.81
C GLU A 20 -5.96 21.04 1.29
N THR A 21 -6.12 19.86 0.68
CA THR A 21 -5.91 19.67 -0.76
C THR A 21 -7.18 19.62 -1.58
N ASN A 22 -8.33 19.98 -0.98
CA ASN A 22 -9.64 19.76 -1.60
C ASN A 22 -9.78 18.26 -1.91
N SER A 23 -9.81 17.42 -0.88
CA SER A 23 -10.20 16.01 -0.93
C SER A 23 -9.44 15.11 -1.91
N ILE A 24 -8.15 15.41 -2.17
CA ILE A 24 -7.28 14.50 -2.93
C ILE A 24 -7.20 13.15 -2.20
N ASP A 25 -7.24 12.08 -2.98
CA ASP A 25 -7.07 10.71 -2.49
C ASP A 25 -5.59 10.47 -2.08
N PHE A 26 -5.38 10.11 -0.82
CA PHE A 26 -4.06 9.85 -0.24
C PHE A 26 -3.38 8.60 -0.82
N TYR A 27 -4.16 7.70 -1.42
CA TYR A 27 -3.68 6.50 -2.09
C TYR A 27 -3.42 6.73 -3.58
N ASN A 28 -3.94 7.80 -4.18
CA ASN A 28 -3.64 8.20 -5.56
C ASN A 28 -3.92 9.70 -5.78
N ILE A 29 -2.88 10.51 -5.86
CA ILE A 29 -3.01 11.99 -5.91
C ILE A 29 -3.73 12.56 -7.13
N LEU A 30 -4.00 11.75 -8.16
CA LEU A 30 -4.79 12.17 -9.32
C LEU A 30 -6.29 11.87 -9.16
N LYS A 31 -6.68 11.17 -8.09
CA LYS A 31 -8.06 10.86 -7.78
C LYS A 31 -8.60 11.82 -6.72
N TYR A 32 -9.91 11.99 -6.76
CA TYR A 32 -10.68 12.78 -5.83
C TYR A 32 -11.65 11.84 -5.14
N THR A 33 -11.71 11.89 -3.81
CA THR A 33 -12.58 11.00 -3.02
C THR A 33 -14.03 11.46 -2.99
N GLY A 34 -14.37 12.58 -3.64
CA GLY A 34 -15.69 13.18 -3.56
C GLY A 34 -15.86 13.97 -2.25
N SER A 35 -16.97 14.70 -2.13
CA SER A 35 -17.56 15.01 -0.81
C SER A 35 -18.10 13.70 -0.16
N GLY A 36 -17.48 12.55 -0.41
CA GLY A 36 -17.82 11.25 0.16
C GLY A 36 -17.36 11.14 1.61
N MET A 37 -16.43 11.99 2.05
CA MET A 37 -16.37 12.40 3.46
C MET A 37 -17.36 13.55 3.70
N THR A 38 -18.65 13.36 3.38
CA THR A 38 -19.66 14.31 3.90
C THR A 38 -19.65 14.16 5.42
N GLY A 39 -19.60 15.27 6.14
CA GLY A 39 -19.69 15.33 7.60
C GLY A 39 -20.96 14.74 8.23
N ASN A 40 -21.73 13.91 7.51
CA ASN A 40 -22.90 13.18 7.97
C ASN A 40 -22.67 11.66 8.15
N GLU A 41 -21.52 11.11 7.75
CA GLU A 41 -21.11 9.74 8.13
C GLU A 41 -20.35 9.70 9.49
N TYR A 42 -20.42 10.79 10.26
CA TYR A 42 -20.09 10.85 11.68
C TYR A 42 -21.21 10.29 12.59
N THR A 43 -22.19 9.55 12.04
CA THR A 43 -23.01 8.68 12.90
C THR A 43 -22.25 7.39 13.09
N SER A 44 -21.72 7.19 14.30
CA SER A 44 -21.13 5.91 14.69
C SER A 44 -22.04 4.78 14.19
N PRO A 45 -21.54 3.79 13.43
CA PRO A 45 -22.14 2.47 13.50
C PRO A 45 -22.00 2.12 14.97
N ARG A 46 -23.14 2.20 15.65
CA ARG A 46 -23.37 1.81 17.03
C ARG A 46 -22.42 0.66 17.32
N SER A 47 -21.41 0.93 18.15
CA SER A 47 -20.49 -0.07 18.65
C SER A 47 -21.32 -1.31 18.95
N LYS A 48 -21.08 -2.40 18.22
CA LYS A 48 -21.54 -3.71 18.66
C LYS A 48 -20.88 -3.86 20.02
N ALA A 49 -21.67 -3.65 21.06
CA ALA A 49 -21.23 -3.59 22.43
C ALA A 49 -20.36 -4.81 22.73
N GLY A 50 -19.08 -4.61 23.00
CA GLY A 50 -18.21 -5.73 23.38
C GLY A 50 -16.70 -5.50 23.33
N THR A 51 -16.17 -4.63 22.48
CA THR A 51 -14.70 -4.48 22.35
C THR A 51 -14.23 -3.12 22.85
N SER A 52 -13.40 -3.17 23.89
CA SER A 52 -12.86 -2.03 24.64
C SER A 52 -11.64 -1.39 23.96
N PHE A 53 -11.65 -1.26 22.64
CA PHE A 53 -10.58 -0.60 21.89
C PHE A 53 -11.14 0.64 21.20
N ASN A 54 -10.85 1.81 21.78
CA ASN A 54 -11.12 3.10 21.15
C ASN A 54 -10.13 3.28 19.99
N ILE A 55 -10.45 2.74 18.82
CA ILE A 55 -9.84 3.18 17.58
C ILE A 55 -10.29 4.63 17.38
N ASP A 56 -9.34 5.51 17.07
CA ASP A 56 -9.67 6.89 16.72
C ASP A 56 -10.66 6.83 15.53
N PRO A 57 -11.91 7.32 15.66
CA PRO A 57 -12.92 7.24 14.61
C PRO A 57 -12.45 7.80 13.27
N ILE A 58 -11.46 8.70 13.30
CA ILE A 58 -10.82 9.26 12.11
C ILE A 58 -10.05 8.17 11.36
N LEU A 59 -9.29 7.32 12.05
CA LEU A 59 -8.51 6.24 11.43
C LEU A 59 -9.41 5.22 10.74
N TYR A 60 -10.52 4.83 11.38
CA TYR A 60 -11.48 3.91 10.77
C TYR A 60 -12.11 4.51 9.50
N ASN A 61 -12.61 5.74 9.60
CA ASN A 61 -13.30 6.40 8.48
C ASN A 61 -12.39 6.66 7.29
N VAL A 62 -11.11 6.94 7.54
CA VAL A 62 -10.14 7.22 6.48
C VAL A 62 -9.62 5.94 5.84
N HIS A 63 -9.26 4.94 6.65
CA HIS A 63 -8.52 3.78 6.13
C HIS A 63 -9.36 2.55 5.85
N LEU A 64 -10.54 2.40 6.47
CA LEU A 64 -11.29 1.14 6.46
C LEU A 64 -12.65 1.29 5.77
N ALA A 65 -13.42 2.32 6.13
CA ALA A 65 -14.74 2.58 5.56
C ALA A 65 -14.77 2.63 4.01
N PRO A 66 -13.79 3.23 3.30
CA PRO A 66 -13.80 3.24 1.83
C PRO A 66 -13.62 1.88 1.17
N PHE A 67 -13.12 0.88 1.91
CA PHE A 67 -12.94 -0.49 1.44
C PHE A 67 -14.07 -1.43 1.89
N GLU A 68 -14.91 -1.00 2.81
CA GLU A 68 -16.18 -1.64 3.20
C GLU A 68 -17.32 -1.19 2.27
N THR A 69 -17.15 -1.33 0.96
CA THR A 69 -18.20 -0.98 -0.02
C THR A 69 -19.00 -2.21 -0.45
N ASP A 70 -20.33 -2.02 -0.54
CA ASP A 70 -21.37 -3.05 -0.66
C ASP A 70 -21.13 -4.16 -1.73
N PRO A 71 -20.59 -3.93 -2.95
CA PRO A 71 -20.60 -4.98 -3.98
C PRO A 71 -19.70 -6.19 -3.70
N LEU A 72 -18.52 -5.96 -3.09
CA LEU A 72 -17.61 -7.06 -2.76
C LEU A 72 -18.01 -7.71 -1.44
N ASP A 73 -18.46 -6.92 -0.46
CA ASP A 73 -18.95 -7.45 0.81
C ASP A 73 -20.16 -8.38 0.60
N GLU A 74 -21.17 -7.93 -0.15
CA GLU A 74 -22.34 -8.72 -0.50
C GLU A 74 -21.96 -10.00 -1.25
N LEU A 75 -21.02 -9.92 -2.20
CA LEU A 75 -20.54 -11.07 -2.94
C LEU A 75 -19.86 -12.10 -2.01
N MET A 76 -18.97 -11.62 -1.14
CA MET A 76 -18.16 -12.47 -0.27
C MET A 76 -18.99 -13.08 0.87
N ASN A 77 -19.88 -12.30 1.48
CA ASN A 77 -20.76 -12.74 2.57
C ASN A 77 -22.02 -13.49 2.07
N GLY A 78 -22.36 -13.37 0.79
CA GLY A 78 -23.46 -14.08 0.14
C GLY A 78 -23.02 -15.31 -0.66
N PRO A 79 -23.07 -15.30 -2.01
CA PRO A 79 -22.86 -16.50 -2.83
C PRO A 79 -21.52 -17.21 -2.60
N ILE A 80 -20.44 -16.46 -2.35
CA ILE A 80 -19.12 -17.05 -2.11
C ILE A 80 -19.07 -17.78 -0.77
N ARG A 81 -19.68 -17.23 0.27
CA ARG A 81 -19.78 -17.87 1.58
C ARG A 81 -20.53 -19.19 1.50
N GLU A 82 -21.68 -19.21 0.82
CA GLU A 82 -22.46 -20.42 0.57
C GLU A 82 -21.65 -21.44 -0.21
N LYS A 83 -20.92 -20.99 -1.24
CA LYS A 83 -20.11 -21.86 -2.08
C LYS A 83 -18.95 -22.49 -1.34
N LEU A 84 -18.29 -21.75 -0.46
CA LEU A 84 -17.12 -22.21 0.30
C LEU A 84 -17.52 -23.14 1.45
N GLY A 85 -18.62 -22.85 2.16
CA GLY A 85 -19.17 -23.71 3.22
C GLY A 85 -18.28 -23.92 4.47
N ILE A 86 -17.09 -23.31 4.51
CA ILE A 86 -16.11 -23.43 5.60
C ILE A 86 -16.08 -22.22 6.55
N ILE A 87 -16.77 -21.14 6.20
CA ILE A 87 -16.72 -19.89 6.97
C ILE A 87 -17.65 -20.02 8.19
N PRO A 88 -17.16 -19.86 9.43
CA PRO A 88 -17.97 -19.95 10.63
C PRO A 88 -19.18 -19.01 10.62
N THR A 89 -20.24 -19.37 11.35
CA THR A 89 -21.48 -18.58 11.40
C THR A 89 -21.31 -17.21 12.06
N ASN A 90 -20.33 -17.07 12.94
CA ASN A 90 -20.01 -15.86 13.69
C ASN A 90 -18.90 -15.01 13.03
N VAL A 91 -18.47 -15.36 11.81
CA VAL A 91 -17.45 -14.62 11.07
C VAL A 91 -18.05 -14.10 9.77
N THR A 92 -17.88 -12.81 9.53
CA THR A 92 -18.18 -12.14 8.27
C THR A 92 -16.88 -11.74 7.59
N TRP A 93 -16.88 -11.79 6.27
CA TRP A 93 -15.86 -11.15 5.48
C TRP A 93 -15.96 -9.62 5.65
N GLY A 94 -14.81 -8.96 5.60
CA GLY A 94 -14.66 -7.51 5.52
C GLY A 94 -13.34 -7.21 4.81
N GLY A 95 -13.20 -6.00 4.26
CA GLY A 95 -12.00 -5.62 3.52
C GLY A 95 -10.73 -5.60 4.38
N GLN A 96 -10.85 -5.14 5.62
CA GLN A 96 -9.78 -5.01 6.60
C GLN A 96 -10.31 -5.27 8.03
N SER A 97 -9.44 -5.28 9.05
CA SER A 97 -9.84 -5.51 10.44
C SER A 97 -9.21 -4.50 11.40
N ASP A 98 -10.09 -3.71 12.00
CA ASP A 98 -9.84 -2.77 13.09
C ASP A 98 -9.06 -3.35 14.26
N ASP A 99 -9.53 -4.48 14.78
CA ASP A 99 -8.93 -5.14 15.92
C ASP A 99 -7.49 -5.57 15.58
N VAL A 100 -7.28 -6.18 14.42
CA VAL A 100 -5.94 -6.59 13.96
C VAL A 100 -5.02 -5.39 13.84
N PHE A 101 -5.47 -4.28 13.23
CA PHE A 101 -4.66 -3.06 13.15
C PHE A 101 -4.27 -2.54 14.54
N SER A 102 -5.23 -2.48 15.46
CA SER A 102 -5.02 -2.01 16.83
C SER A 102 -4.02 -2.85 17.60
N TYR A 103 -4.08 -4.17 17.46
CA TYR A 103 -3.11 -5.06 18.12
C TYR A 103 -1.69 -4.96 17.53
N HIS A 104 -1.56 -4.49 16.28
CA HIS A 104 -0.29 -4.36 15.58
C HIS A 104 0.29 -2.94 15.55
N GLU A 105 -0.38 -1.94 16.13
CA GLU A 105 0.06 -0.54 16.10
C GLU A 105 1.50 -0.35 16.64
N GLU A 106 1.89 -1.18 17.62
CA GLU A 106 3.23 -1.12 18.23
C GLU A 106 4.34 -1.66 17.32
N GLU A 107 4.00 -2.61 16.44
CA GLU A 107 4.94 -3.18 15.48
C GLU A 107 5.02 -2.32 14.22
N PHE A 108 3.91 -1.74 13.79
CA PHE A 108 3.78 -0.91 12.59
C PHE A 108 4.84 0.20 12.47
N MET A 109 5.25 0.80 13.59
CA MET A 109 6.23 1.90 13.59
C MET A 109 7.69 1.47 13.68
N LYS A 110 7.99 0.17 13.75
CA LYS A 110 9.38 -0.31 13.84
C LYS A 110 9.98 -0.46 12.43
N PRO A 111 11.21 0.02 12.20
CA PRO A 111 11.85 -0.13 10.89
C PRO A 111 12.24 -1.59 10.65
N VAL A 112 12.06 -2.05 9.41
CA VAL A 112 12.45 -3.40 8.95
C VAL A 112 13.64 -3.40 7.99
N ILE A 113 14.42 -2.31 7.98
CA ILE A 113 15.53 -2.10 7.01
C ILE A 113 16.57 -3.22 7.13
N ASP A 114 16.90 -3.64 8.37
CA ASP A 114 17.87 -4.72 8.61
C ASP A 114 17.46 -6.04 7.96
N VAL A 115 16.15 -6.30 7.80
CA VAL A 115 15.65 -7.50 7.12
C VAL A 115 15.99 -7.45 5.63
N LEU A 116 15.91 -6.27 5.01
CA LEU A 116 16.26 -6.10 3.59
C LEU A 116 17.74 -6.35 3.36
N ASP A 117 18.60 -5.85 4.25
CA ASP A 117 20.04 -6.10 4.20
C ASP A 117 20.36 -7.59 4.39
N LYS A 118 19.69 -8.28 5.33
CA LYS A 118 19.85 -9.73 5.52
C LYS A 118 19.46 -10.53 4.28
N ILE A 119 18.31 -10.20 3.66
CA ILE A 119 17.88 -10.87 2.42
C ILE A 119 18.95 -10.74 1.34
N LEU A 120 19.47 -9.52 1.13
CA LEU A 120 20.45 -9.27 0.07
C LEU A 120 21.85 -9.83 0.35
N ASN A 121 22.26 -9.93 1.62
CA ASN A 121 23.59 -10.39 2.00
C ASN A 121 23.67 -11.90 2.26
N GLU A 122 22.63 -12.48 2.84
CA GLU A 122 22.69 -13.83 3.43
C GLU A 122 21.91 -14.86 2.60
N THR A 123 21.25 -14.44 1.52
CA THR A 123 20.43 -15.32 0.68
C THR A 123 20.71 -15.11 -0.80
N THR A 124 20.23 -16.05 -1.62
CA THR A 124 20.24 -15.94 -3.09
C THR A 124 18.93 -15.36 -3.64
N LEU A 125 18.06 -14.82 -2.77
CA LEU A 125 16.77 -14.29 -3.18
C LEU A 125 16.94 -12.95 -3.89
N ASN A 126 16.07 -12.71 -4.87
CA ASN A 126 15.89 -11.39 -5.47
C ASN A 126 15.01 -10.55 -4.54
N LEU A 127 15.51 -9.38 -4.14
CA LEU A 127 14.71 -8.37 -3.45
C LEU A 127 14.21 -7.35 -4.46
N ILE A 128 12.89 -7.21 -4.54
CA ILE A 128 12.24 -6.26 -5.44
C ILE A 128 11.36 -5.33 -4.63
N ILE A 129 11.55 -4.03 -4.83
CA ILE A 129 10.64 -2.99 -4.35
C ILE A 129 9.97 -2.38 -5.58
N TYR A 130 8.65 -2.22 -5.55
CA TYR A 130 7.93 -1.48 -6.57
C TYR A 130 7.08 -0.40 -5.91
N GLN A 131 6.93 0.73 -6.60
CA GLN A 131 6.17 1.86 -6.10
C GLN A 131 5.28 2.47 -7.18
N GLY A 132 4.04 2.77 -6.81
CA GLY A 132 3.20 3.69 -7.54
C GLY A 132 3.69 5.12 -7.33
N SER A 133 3.93 5.86 -8.41
CA SER A 133 4.47 7.23 -8.31
C SER A 133 3.45 8.26 -7.80
N LEU A 134 2.17 7.87 -7.71
CA LEU A 134 1.06 8.71 -7.28
C LEU A 134 0.58 8.38 -5.85
N ASP A 135 1.28 7.50 -5.13
CA ASP A 135 0.98 7.11 -3.75
C ASP A 135 1.59 8.11 -2.74
N LEU A 136 0.79 8.61 -1.78
CA LEU A 136 1.28 9.42 -0.65
C LEU A 136 1.49 8.62 0.64
N ILE A 137 0.64 7.63 0.94
CA ILE A 137 0.77 6.80 2.15
C ILE A 137 2.11 6.05 2.19
N CYS A 138 2.49 5.43 1.07
CA CYS A 138 3.74 4.68 0.91
C CYS A 138 4.64 5.30 -0.15
N LEU A 139 4.78 6.62 -0.10
CA LEU A 139 5.37 7.41 -1.19
C LEU A 139 6.78 6.96 -1.64
N THR A 140 7.02 7.10 -2.94
CA THR A 140 8.27 6.68 -3.61
C THR A 140 9.53 7.22 -2.94
N LYS A 141 9.55 8.50 -2.55
CA LYS A 141 10.69 9.11 -1.83
C LYS A 141 10.95 8.47 -0.47
N GLY A 142 9.92 8.01 0.25
CA GLY A 142 10.07 7.26 1.49
C GLY A 142 10.77 5.92 1.26
N ALA A 143 10.30 5.17 0.25
CA ALA A 143 10.94 3.91 -0.16
C ALA A 143 12.40 4.12 -0.62
N MET A 144 12.67 5.17 -1.39
CA MET A 144 14.05 5.50 -1.79
C MET A 144 14.93 5.90 -0.61
N ASN A 145 14.38 6.57 0.41
CA ASN A 145 15.12 6.87 1.65
C ASN A 145 15.48 5.60 2.42
N ILE A 146 14.64 4.57 2.39
CA ILE A 146 14.99 3.26 2.95
C ILE A 146 16.18 2.68 2.20
N VAL A 147 16.14 2.65 0.86
CA VAL A 147 17.25 2.15 0.02
C VAL A 147 18.54 2.91 0.29
N ASN A 148 18.49 4.23 0.47
CA ASN A 148 19.66 5.05 0.80
C ASN A 148 20.25 4.76 2.20
N LYS A 149 19.47 4.18 3.11
CA LYS A 149 19.89 3.83 4.47
C LYS A 149 20.35 2.38 4.61
N MET A 150 20.10 1.55 3.60
CA MET A 150 20.56 0.17 3.58
C MET A 150 22.09 0.11 3.64
N THR A 151 22.59 -0.90 4.34
CA THR A 151 24.04 -1.14 4.51
C THR A 151 24.55 -2.26 3.62
N TRP A 152 23.69 -2.85 2.78
CA TRP A 152 24.07 -3.81 1.75
C TRP A 152 25.24 -3.30 0.88
N PRO A 153 26.34 -4.07 0.73
CA PRO A 153 27.53 -3.65 -0.01
C PRO A 153 27.29 -3.31 -1.49
N GLY A 154 26.17 -3.75 -2.07
CA GLY A 154 25.78 -3.42 -3.45
C GLY A 154 25.18 -2.02 -3.62
N ILE A 155 24.93 -1.26 -2.55
CA ILE A 155 24.34 0.09 -2.65
C ILE A 155 25.14 1.03 -3.56
N PRO A 156 26.48 1.15 -3.48
CA PRO A 156 27.23 2.00 -4.41
C PRO A 156 27.05 1.60 -5.88
N GLY A 157 27.04 0.31 -6.17
CA GLY A 157 26.80 -0.20 -7.52
C GLY A 157 25.37 0.05 -7.98
N TYR A 158 24.39 -0.09 -7.08
CA TYR A 158 23.01 0.31 -7.33
C TYR A 158 22.91 1.80 -7.61
N MET A 159 23.51 2.68 -6.81
CA MET A 159 23.45 4.13 -7.05
C MET A 159 24.02 4.53 -8.41
N ASN A 160 25.09 3.86 -8.86
CA ASN A 160 25.70 4.09 -10.16
C ASN A 160 24.97 3.42 -11.34
N SER A 161 24.04 2.49 -11.09
CA SER A 161 23.29 1.84 -12.16
C SER A 161 22.30 2.78 -12.86
N THR A 162 22.05 2.51 -14.13
CA THR A 162 21.12 3.30 -14.95
C THR A 162 19.67 2.96 -14.61
N LYS A 163 18.83 3.99 -14.52
CA LYS A 163 17.38 3.83 -14.46
C LYS A 163 16.85 3.72 -15.89
N THR A 164 16.31 2.57 -16.24
CA THR A 164 15.82 2.24 -17.59
C THR A 164 14.32 2.46 -17.67
N ALA A 165 13.87 3.15 -18.71
CA ALA A 165 12.44 3.30 -19.03
C ALA A 165 11.94 2.05 -19.75
N LEU A 166 10.83 1.49 -19.31
CA LEU A 166 10.09 0.46 -20.04
C LEU A 166 8.83 1.08 -20.62
N THR A 167 8.71 1.00 -21.94
CA THR A 167 7.59 1.55 -22.69
C THR A 167 6.56 0.48 -22.99
N ASP A 168 5.34 0.93 -23.29
CA ASP A 168 4.31 0.06 -23.83
C ASP A 168 4.65 -0.35 -25.28
N PRO A 169 4.76 -1.64 -25.62
CA PRO A 169 4.94 -2.09 -27.00
C PRO A 169 3.78 -1.65 -27.89
N ASP A 170 2.57 -1.57 -27.32
CA ASP A 170 1.35 -1.20 -28.05
C ASP A 170 1.19 0.33 -28.16
N ARG A 171 1.95 1.10 -27.37
CA ARG A 171 2.00 2.58 -27.41
C ARG A 171 3.45 3.06 -27.40
N PRO A 172 4.17 2.93 -28.53
CA PRO A 172 5.58 3.31 -28.62
C PRO A 172 5.82 4.76 -28.17
N GLY A 173 6.84 4.96 -27.33
CA GLY A 173 7.19 6.28 -26.77
C GLY A 173 6.50 6.62 -25.45
N GLN A 174 5.46 5.88 -25.03
CA GLN A 174 4.87 6.05 -23.70
C GLN A 174 5.60 5.17 -22.69
N THR A 175 6.33 5.79 -21.76
CA THR A 175 6.90 5.08 -20.61
C THR A 175 5.77 4.64 -19.68
N GLU A 176 5.77 3.39 -19.24
CA GLU A 176 4.80 2.91 -18.24
C GLU A 176 5.44 2.77 -16.87
N LEU A 177 6.70 2.34 -16.85
CA LEU A 177 7.44 2.17 -15.62
C LEU A 177 8.93 2.36 -15.87
N PHE A 178 9.67 2.64 -14.79
CA PHE A 178 11.11 2.59 -14.80
C PHE A 178 11.60 1.44 -13.93
N VAL A 179 12.75 0.90 -14.27
CA VAL A 179 13.47 -0.08 -13.45
C VAL A 179 14.90 0.38 -13.23
N LYS A 180 15.43 0.16 -12.03
CA LYS A 180 16.84 0.29 -11.73
C LYS A 180 17.25 -0.98 -10.98
N ALA A 181 18.37 -1.58 -11.38
CA ALA A 181 18.76 -2.89 -10.91
C ALA A 181 20.27 -2.97 -10.67
N HIS A 182 20.66 -3.70 -9.64
CA HIS A 182 22.03 -4.08 -9.40
C HIS A 182 22.04 -5.42 -8.65
N ASN A 183 22.75 -6.41 -9.20
CA ASN A 183 22.76 -7.78 -8.69
C ASN A 183 21.32 -8.30 -8.44
N ASN A 184 21.05 -8.80 -7.23
CA ASN A 184 19.77 -9.33 -6.80
C ASN A 184 18.79 -8.27 -6.24
N PHE A 185 19.08 -6.97 -6.41
CA PHE A 185 18.19 -5.89 -6.00
C PHE A 185 17.60 -5.14 -7.21
N LYS A 186 16.27 -4.99 -7.25
CA LYS A 186 15.56 -4.21 -8.28
C LYS A 186 14.56 -3.24 -7.65
N PHE A 187 14.49 -2.03 -8.19
CA PHE A 187 13.47 -1.04 -7.83
C PHE A 187 12.65 -0.64 -9.07
N TYR A 188 11.33 -0.71 -8.96
CA TYR A 188 10.39 -0.32 -10.00
C TYR A 188 9.61 0.93 -9.61
N TRP A 189 9.47 1.86 -10.56
CA TRP A 189 8.59 3.02 -10.45
C TRP A 189 7.49 2.90 -11.50
N VAL A 190 6.23 2.79 -11.09
CA VAL A 190 5.08 2.75 -12.00
C VAL A 190 4.46 4.15 -12.01
N ILE A 191 4.54 4.85 -13.13
CA ILE A 191 4.36 6.31 -13.15
C ILE A 191 2.91 6.80 -13.06
N ASN A 192 1.95 6.00 -13.56
CA ASN A 192 0.53 6.33 -13.55
C ASN A 192 -0.26 5.47 -12.57
N ALA A 193 0.35 5.12 -11.44
CA ALA A 193 -0.26 4.28 -10.43
C ALA A 193 -0.09 4.88 -9.04
N GLY A 194 -1.11 4.76 -8.21
CA GLY A 194 -1.06 5.01 -6.77
C GLY A 194 -0.74 3.73 -6.01
N HIS A 195 -1.27 3.62 -4.79
CA HIS A 195 -1.01 2.54 -3.84
C HIS A 195 -1.31 1.15 -4.42
N MET A 196 -2.45 1.02 -5.11
CA MET A 196 -2.90 -0.24 -5.69
C MET A 196 -2.44 -0.34 -7.15
N VAL A 197 -1.14 -0.53 -7.36
CA VAL A 197 -0.53 -0.57 -8.71
C VAL A 197 -1.27 -1.45 -9.72
N PRO A 198 -1.67 -2.71 -9.41
CA PRO A 198 -2.40 -3.54 -10.37
C PRO A 198 -3.81 -3.03 -10.68
N LYS A 199 -4.45 -2.33 -9.75
CA LYS A 199 -5.77 -1.71 -9.97
C LYS A 199 -5.65 -0.48 -10.86
N ASP A 200 -4.64 0.36 -10.62
CA ASP A 200 -4.48 1.64 -11.29
C ASP A 200 -3.82 1.52 -12.67
N TYR A 201 -2.85 0.61 -12.82
CA TYR A 201 -2.15 0.39 -14.09
C TYR A 201 -1.91 -1.11 -14.37
N PRO A 202 -2.97 -1.86 -14.72
CA PRO A 202 -2.91 -3.32 -14.83
C PRO A 202 -1.93 -3.84 -15.89
N THR A 203 -1.79 -3.14 -17.03
CA THR A 203 -0.86 -3.53 -18.10
C THR A 203 0.60 -3.42 -17.64
N ALA A 204 0.96 -2.30 -17.01
CA ALA A 204 2.28 -2.07 -16.44
C ALA A 204 2.58 -3.06 -15.31
N ALA A 205 1.60 -3.31 -14.43
CA ALA A 205 1.72 -4.27 -13.33
C ALA A 205 1.96 -5.69 -13.85
N ARG A 206 1.20 -6.14 -14.85
CA ARG A 206 1.40 -7.44 -15.51
C ARG A 206 2.79 -7.54 -16.13
N ARG A 207 3.25 -6.50 -16.82
CA ARG A 207 4.58 -6.50 -17.43
C ARG A 207 5.69 -6.59 -16.38
N MET A 208 5.59 -5.78 -15.32
CA MET A 208 6.50 -5.85 -14.19
C MET A 208 6.53 -7.26 -13.58
N LEU A 209 5.37 -7.85 -13.30
CA LEU A 209 5.25 -9.20 -12.75
C LEU A 209 5.93 -10.25 -13.64
N LEU A 210 5.68 -10.21 -14.96
CA LEU A 210 6.31 -11.16 -15.89
C LEU A 210 7.84 -11.01 -15.89
N ARG A 211 8.36 -9.78 -15.83
CA ARG A 211 9.81 -9.57 -15.73
C ARG A 211 10.39 -10.08 -14.42
N ILE A 212 9.68 -9.92 -13.31
CA ILE A 212 10.07 -10.45 -12.01
C ILE A 212 10.12 -11.98 -12.05
N VAL A 213 9.03 -12.62 -12.48
CA VAL A 213 8.89 -14.09 -12.49
C VAL A 213 9.90 -14.75 -13.43
N PHE A 214 10.13 -14.16 -14.61
CA PHE A 214 11.07 -14.71 -15.59
C PHE A 214 12.49 -14.12 -15.46
N ASN A 215 12.77 -13.36 -14.41
CA ASN A 215 14.04 -12.68 -14.14
C ASN A 215 14.62 -11.93 -15.35
N ILE A 216 13.78 -11.11 -15.99
CA ILE A 216 14.17 -10.28 -17.13
C ILE A 216 14.70 -8.95 -16.60
N ASP A 217 15.91 -8.57 -17.04
CA ASP A 217 16.58 -7.30 -16.70
C ASP A 217 16.05 -6.14 -17.53
#